data_AF-K9PFY5-F1
#
_entry.id   AF-K9PFY5-F1
#
_cell.length_a   1.000
_cell.length_b   1.000
_cell.length_c   1.000
_cell.angle_alpha   90.00
_cell.angle_beta   90.00
_cell.angle_gamma   90.00
#
_symmetry.space_group_name_H-M   'P 1'
#
loop_
_entity.id
_entity.type
_entity.pdbx_description
1 polymer ?
#
loop_
_entity_poly.entity_id
_entity_poly.type
_entity_poly.pdbx_seq_one_letter_code
_entity_poly.pdbx_strand_id
1 'polypeptide(L)'
;MSLTCLAIASSNANADVKVVKNINSLQSADKLASVAGEKINSHHTAKSLVSGEKNNSVLLESSTSDISENVAIQELSKDNKKSQRISTDLGYQRSANYMTLTPTGQANSLGNPLYELRLFANGQLVGRYISVSGRAYTQTRDRNRSGTEAPLPDGRYKVATATTRGSIAEAGDRFLPIRPLFSTGRSALGIHYDPSFNKNNGEDGTSGCVALTNRQDLSQVLDYVNTYRPQFLEVAIR
;
A
#
# COMPACT_ATOMS: atom_id res chain seq x y z
N MET A 1 20.11 -62.14 17.42
CA MET A 1 20.31 -61.21 16.29
C MET A 1 19.10 -61.36 15.38
N SER A 2 18.26 -60.33 15.30
CA SER A 2 17.10 -60.30 14.40
C SER A 2 17.11 -58.93 13.73
N LEU A 3 17.49 -58.90 12.45
CA LEU A 3 17.31 -57.75 11.57
C LEU A 3 15.98 -57.95 10.84
N THR A 4 15.12 -56.94 10.89
CA THR A 4 14.02 -56.84 9.92
C THR A 4 13.92 -55.40 9.43
N CYS A 5 13.90 -55.29 8.10
CA CYS A 5 14.17 -54.11 7.31
C CYS A 5 13.13 -52.99 7.45
N LEU A 6 13.65 -51.75 7.45
CA LEU A 6 12.88 -50.52 7.31
C LEU A 6 12.68 -50.23 5.80
N ALA A 7 11.43 -50.20 5.33
CA ALA A 7 11.09 -49.76 3.99
C ALA A 7 10.78 -48.26 3.98
N ILE A 8 11.50 -47.50 3.18
CA ILE A 8 11.26 -46.06 2.94
C ILE A 8 10.53 -45.94 1.61
N ALA A 9 9.29 -45.44 1.63
CA ALA A 9 8.56 -45.05 0.43
C ALA A 9 8.87 -43.59 0.10
N SER A 10 9.53 -43.34 -1.03
CA SER A 10 9.76 -42.01 -1.60
C SER A 10 8.68 -41.70 -2.64
N SER A 11 7.84 -40.70 -2.37
CA SER A 11 6.86 -40.18 -3.33
C SER A 11 7.48 -39.03 -4.10
N ASN A 12 7.87 -39.25 -5.35
CA ASN A 12 8.20 -38.20 -6.31
C ASN A 12 6.92 -37.77 -7.03
N ALA A 13 6.42 -36.56 -6.74
CA ALA A 13 5.37 -35.94 -7.54
C ALA A 13 6.02 -35.06 -8.62
N ASN A 14 5.96 -35.53 -9.86
CA ASN A 14 6.24 -34.72 -11.05
C ASN A 14 5.13 -33.69 -11.22
N ALA A 15 5.48 -32.41 -11.18
CA ALA A 15 4.59 -31.32 -11.58
C ALA A 15 4.65 -31.18 -13.10
N ASP A 16 3.54 -31.51 -13.77
CA ASP A 16 3.35 -31.32 -15.20
C ASP A 16 3.06 -29.84 -15.49
N VAL A 17 3.90 -29.24 -16.34
CA VAL A 17 3.84 -27.82 -16.72
C VAL A 17 2.81 -27.67 -17.83
N LYS A 18 1.63 -27.13 -17.49
CA LYS A 18 0.59 -26.84 -18.49
C LYS A 18 0.85 -25.49 -19.15
N VAL A 19 1.38 -25.57 -20.37
CA VAL A 19 1.63 -24.47 -21.30
C VAL A 19 0.33 -23.75 -21.68
N VAL A 20 0.36 -22.42 -21.63
CA VAL A 20 -0.68 -21.48 -22.05
C VAL A 20 -0.90 -21.60 -23.56
N LYS A 21 -2.14 -21.89 -23.99
CA LYS A 21 -2.57 -21.69 -25.38
C LYS A 21 -3.36 -20.39 -25.50
N ASN A 22 -2.71 -19.46 -26.20
CA ASN A 22 -3.25 -18.21 -26.70
C ASN A 22 -4.09 -18.52 -27.96
N ILE A 23 -5.33 -18.03 -28.05
CA ILE A 23 -6.10 -18.04 -29.29
C ILE A 23 -6.79 -16.69 -29.45
N ASN A 24 -6.27 -15.90 -30.38
CA ASN A 24 -7.00 -14.80 -31.02
C ASN A 24 -8.00 -15.40 -32.03
N SER A 25 -9.23 -14.91 -32.04
CA SER A 25 -10.00 -14.82 -33.28
C SER A 25 -10.89 -13.57 -33.27
N LEU A 26 -10.58 -12.67 -34.20
CA LEU A 26 -11.42 -11.59 -34.71
C LEU A 26 -12.46 -12.14 -35.71
N GLN A 27 -13.44 -11.28 -36.03
CA GLN A 27 -14.45 -11.33 -37.11
C GLN A 27 -15.79 -11.99 -36.73
N SER A 28 -16.98 -11.42 -36.98
CA SER A 28 -17.47 -10.19 -37.66
C SER A 28 -18.94 -10.00 -37.20
N ALA A 29 -19.39 -8.80 -36.83
CA ALA A 29 -20.14 -7.79 -37.63
C ALA A 29 -21.57 -8.18 -38.08
N ASP A 30 -22.43 -7.14 -38.05
CA ASP A 30 -23.81 -6.98 -38.58
C ASP A 30 -25.00 -7.44 -37.69
N LYS A 31 -26.11 -6.70 -37.49
CA LYS A 31 -26.62 -5.38 -37.95
C LYS A 31 -28.01 -5.13 -37.30
N LEU A 32 -28.51 -3.88 -37.39
CA LEU A 32 -29.88 -3.33 -37.14
C LEU A 32 -30.06 -2.64 -35.76
N ALA A 33 -30.17 -1.32 -35.56
CA ALA A 33 -30.69 -0.14 -36.26
C ALA A 33 -32.14 0.28 -35.88
N SER A 34 -32.27 1.59 -35.56
CA SER A 34 -33.46 2.47 -35.42
C SER A 34 -34.34 2.29 -34.17
N VAL A 35 -34.75 3.34 -33.43
CA VAL A 35 -35.57 4.54 -33.75
C VAL A 35 -35.34 5.57 -32.61
N ALA A 36 -34.86 6.81 -32.80
CA ALA A 36 -35.44 8.06 -33.34
C ALA A 36 -36.48 8.81 -32.44
N GLY A 37 -36.21 10.11 -32.19
CA GLY A 37 -37.17 11.19 -31.81
C GLY A 37 -37.05 11.72 -30.36
N GLU A 38 -36.38 12.86 -30.11
CA GLU A 38 -36.93 14.26 -30.05
C GLU A 38 -37.75 14.54 -28.75
N LYS A 39 -37.68 15.65 -28.00
CA LYS A 39 -37.26 17.07 -28.19
C LYS A 39 -37.09 17.76 -26.81
N ILE A 40 -36.09 18.65 -26.72
CA ILE A 40 -36.13 20.06 -26.29
C ILE A 40 -37.09 20.47 -25.15
N ASN A 41 -36.57 20.99 -24.02
CA ASN A 41 -36.85 22.39 -23.62
C ASN A 41 -35.81 22.98 -22.63
N SER A 42 -35.47 24.23 -22.90
CA SER A 42 -34.59 25.15 -22.17
C SER A 42 -35.42 26.21 -21.45
N HIS A 43 -34.99 26.71 -20.28
CA HIS A 43 -35.11 28.12 -19.85
C HIS A 43 -34.30 28.32 -18.54
N HIS A 44 -33.18 29.05 -18.61
CA HIS A 44 -32.94 30.40 -18.06
C HIS A 44 -33.36 30.60 -16.59
N THR A 45 -32.46 31.04 -15.70
CA THR A 45 -32.29 32.48 -15.43
C THR A 45 -30.87 32.80 -14.93
N ALA A 46 -30.24 33.80 -15.54
CA ALA A 46 -29.01 34.45 -15.09
C ALA A 46 -29.31 35.49 -13.99
N LYS A 47 -28.39 35.69 -13.05
CA LYS A 47 -28.15 37.01 -12.45
C LYS A 47 -26.66 37.19 -12.18
N SER A 48 -26.19 38.34 -12.63
CA SER A 48 -24.83 38.88 -12.62
C SER A 48 -24.76 40.05 -11.62
N LEU A 49 -23.54 40.61 -11.46
CA LEU A 49 -23.20 41.95 -10.96
C LEU A 49 -23.22 42.11 -9.41
N VAL A 50 -22.27 42.73 -8.68
CA VAL A 50 -21.29 43.84 -8.86
C VAL A 50 -20.24 43.68 -7.71
N SER A 51 -18.91 43.68 -7.86
CA SER A 51 -17.91 44.78 -7.95
C SER A 51 -17.80 45.80 -6.77
N GLY A 52 -16.56 46.11 -6.35
CA GLY A 52 -16.15 47.30 -5.55
C GLY A 52 -16.08 47.04 -4.03
N GLU A 53 -15.11 47.48 -3.22
CA GLU A 53 -14.07 48.54 -3.26
C GLU A 53 -12.96 48.12 -2.26
N LYS A 54 -11.65 48.19 -2.57
CA LYS A 54 -10.70 49.32 -2.47
C LYS A 54 -10.33 49.80 -1.04
N ASN A 55 -9.01 50.01 -0.90
CA ASN A 55 -8.22 50.83 0.06
C ASN A 55 -7.58 50.05 1.23
N ASN A 56 -6.35 50.29 1.68
CA ASN A 56 -5.14 50.96 1.19
C ASN A 56 -4.03 50.67 2.25
N SER A 57 -2.76 50.66 1.80
CA SER A 57 -1.52 51.03 2.52
C SER A 57 -1.28 50.62 3.99
N VAL A 58 -0.13 49.99 4.27
CA VAL A 58 0.98 50.62 5.03
C VAL A 58 2.28 49.84 4.76
N LEU A 59 3.31 50.58 4.34
CA LEU A 59 4.73 50.23 4.25
C LEU A 59 5.32 49.98 5.65
N LEU A 60 6.29 49.07 5.76
CA LEU A 60 7.58 49.42 6.39
C LEU A 60 8.65 48.40 5.98
N GLU A 61 9.67 48.89 5.28
CA GLU A 61 10.96 48.26 5.08
C GLU A 61 11.79 48.35 6.38
N SER A 62 12.70 47.39 6.59
CA SER A 62 14.10 47.73 6.86
C SER A 62 14.99 46.52 6.62
N SER A 63 16.10 46.80 5.95
CA SER A 63 17.12 45.89 5.43
C SER A 63 18.42 46.03 6.26
N THR A 64 19.45 45.28 5.83
CA THR A 64 20.90 45.31 6.20
C THR A 64 21.25 44.39 7.38
N SER A 65 22.01 43.30 7.21
CA SER A 65 23.45 43.14 6.84
C SER A 65 24.34 43.79 7.92
N ASP A 66 25.37 43.17 8.51
CA ASP A 66 26.40 42.26 8.03
C ASP A 66 27.15 41.61 9.23
N ILE A 67 28.14 40.78 8.89
CA ILE A 67 29.42 40.54 9.59
C ILE A 67 29.55 39.24 10.41
N SER A 68 30.35 38.37 9.80
CA SER A 68 31.10 37.24 10.34
C SER A 68 32.25 37.70 11.24
N GLU A 69 32.49 37.02 12.35
CA GLU A 69 33.86 36.84 12.86
C GLU A 69 34.00 35.54 13.66
N ASN A 70 34.87 34.67 13.13
CA ASN A 70 35.53 33.56 13.82
C ASN A 70 36.31 34.10 15.02
N VAL A 71 36.33 33.40 16.16
CA VAL A 71 37.55 33.12 16.95
C VAL A 71 37.30 31.99 17.97
N ALA A 72 38.31 31.12 18.08
CA ALA A 72 38.70 30.24 19.21
C ALA A 72 38.05 28.86 19.36
N ILE A 73 38.80 27.88 18.85
CA ILE A 73 38.95 26.54 19.43
C ILE A 73 39.46 26.65 20.87
N GLN A 74 38.80 25.96 21.80
CA GLN A 74 39.49 25.29 22.90
C GLN A 74 38.87 23.92 23.14
N GLU A 75 39.73 22.92 23.07
CA GLU A 75 39.50 21.51 23.38
C GLU A 75 39.16 21.27 24.85
N LEU A 76 38.70 20.03 25.09
CA LEU A 76 38.56 19.26 26.34
C LEU A 76 37.08 18.98 26.64
N SER A 77 36.59 17.76 26.80
CA SER A 77 37.25 16.46 26.83
C SER A 77 36.16 15.37 26.84
N LYS A 78 36.52 14.19 26.34
CA LYS A 78 35.96 12.86 26.68
C LYS A 78 34.43 12.73 26.65
N ASP A 79 33.94 12.08 25.59
CA ASP A 79 33.08 10.92 25.83
C ASP A 79 33.22 9.86 24.75
N ASN A 80 33.58 8.66 25.21
CA ASN A 80 33.69 7.43 24.45
C ASN A 80 32.33 7.12 23.78
N LYS A 81 32.18 7.41 22.48
CA LYS A 81 31.15 6.76 21.66
C LYS A 81 31.53 5.29 21.47
N LYS A 82 31.26 4.52 22.51
CA LYS A 82 31.16 3.06 22.46
C LYS A 82 30.14 2.77 21.38
N SER A 83 30.61 2.19 20.28
CA SER A 83 29.80 1.55 19.25
C SER A 83 28.77 0.68 19.95
N GLN A 84 27.53 1.18 20.06
CA GLN A 84 26.39 0.37 20.44
C GLN A 84 26.12 -0.53 19.25
N ARG A 85 26.87 -1.64 19.21
CA ARG A 85 26.55 -2.79 18.40
C ARG A 85 25.10 -3.15 18.70
N ILE A 86 24.22 -2.92 17.73
CA ILE A 86 22.84 -3.41 17.68
C ILE A 86 22.92 -4.93 17.80
N SER A 87 22.87 -5.44 19.03
CA SER A 87 23.11 -6.85 19.37
C SER A 87 21.84 -7.49 19.92
N THR A 88 20.66 -7.08 19.43
CA THR A 88 19.38 -7.61 19.92
C THR A 88 18.34 -7.99 18.85
N ASP A 89 18.57 -7.77 17.55
CA ASP A 89 17.48 -7.99 16.55
C ASP A 89 17.70 -9.18 15.59
N LEU A 90 18.93 -9.67 15.41
CA LEU A 90 19.19 -10.75 14.42
C LEU A 90 18.70 -12.13 14.86
N GLY A 91 18.64 -12.39 16.17
CA GLY A 91 18.15 -13.68 16.72
C GLY A 91 16.63 -13.76 16.79
N TYR A 92 15.95 -12.66 17.09
CA TYR A 92 14.49 -12.59 17.22
C TYR A 92 13.79 -12.57 15.85
N GLN A 93 14.36 -11.88 14.87
CA GLN A 93 13.87 -11.84 13.49
C GLN A 93 13.93 -13.21 12.79
N ARG A 94 14.88 -14.08 13.17
CA ARG A 94 15.01 -15.43 12.59
C ARG A 94 13.93 -16.41 13.03
N SER A 95 13.17 -16.11 14.09
CA SER A 95 12.09 -16.96 14.58
C SER A 95 10.72 -16.27 14.60
N ALA A 96 10.63 -15.01 14.17
CA ALA A 96 9.38 -14.27 14.15
C ALA A 96 8.57 -14.55 12.87
N ASN A 97 7.25 -14.55 13.03
CA ASN A 97 6.30 -14.48 11.92
C ASN A 97 5.94 -13.01 11.72
N TYR A 98 6.15 -12.48 10.52
CA TYR A 98 5.91 -11.07 10.21
C TYR A 98 5.65 -10.87 8.72
N MET A 99 5.18 -9.68 8.37
CA MET A 99 4.99 -9.26 6.98
C MET A 99 5.83 -8.03 6.68
N THR A 100 6.16 -7.83 5.41
CA THR A 100 6.77 -6.58 4.93
C THR A 100 6.05 -6.07 3.70
N LEU A 101 5.96 -4.75 3.55
CA LEU A 101 5.47 -4.09 2.34
C LEU A 101 6.55 -3.15 1.80
N THR A 102 7.00 -3.42 0.57
CA THR A 102 8.09 -2.68 -0.08
C THR A 102 7.76 -2.34 -1.53
N PRO A 103 8.26 -1.24 -2.11
CA PRO A 103 8.01 -0.89 -3.50
C PRO A 103 8.65 -1.91 -4.44
N THR A 104 7.98 -2.20 -5.55
CA THR A 104 8.57 -2.99 -6.64
C THR A 104 9.36 -2.14 -7.62
N GLY A 105 9.18 -0.81 -7.58
CA GLY A 105 9.68 0.12 -8.60
C GLY A 105 8.85 0.10 -9.89
N GLN A 106 7.73 -0.63 -9.90
CA GLN A 106 6.82 -0.71 -11.04
C GLN A 106 5.49 -0.02 -10.73
N ALA A 107 4.74 0.30 -11.78
CA ALA A 107 3.36 0.75 -11.69
C ALA A 107 2.47 -0.11 -12.59
N ASN A 108 1.18 -0.15 -12.30
CA ASN A 108 0.22 -0.78 -13.18
C ASN A 108 -0.10 0.11 -14.41
N SER A 109 -0.98 -0.36 -15.30
CA SER A 109 -1.32 0.37 -16.53
C SER A 109 -2.03 1.71 -16.30
N LEU A 110 -2.53 1.96 -15.09
CA LEU A 110 -3.22 3.19 -14.69
C LEU A 110 -2.35 4.09 -13.80
N GLY A 111 -1.07 3.73 -13.61
CA GLY A 111 -0.10 4.53 -12.89
C GLY A 111 -0.10 4.36 -11.37
N ASN A 112 -0.84 3.38 -10.83
CA ASN A 112 -0.73 3.04 -9.40
C ASN A 112 0.59 2.33 -9.14
N PRO A 113 1.44 2.83 -8.20
CA PRO A 113 2.64 2.12 -7.79
C PRO A 113 2.32 0.75 -7.22
N LEU A 114 3.13 -0.24 -7.61
CA LEU A 114 3.01 -1.61 -7.14
C LEU A 114 3.93 -1.84 -5.94
N TYR A 115 3.40 -2.51 -4.94
CA TYR A 115 4.11 -2.91 -3.73
C TYR A 115 4.09 -4.43 -3.59
N GLU A 116 5.19 -5.01 -3.12
CA GLU A 116 5.28 -6.43 -2.80
C GLU A 116 5.00 -6.63 -1.31
N LEU A 117 3.89 -7.30 -1.00
CA LEU A 117 3.60 -7.83 0.32
C LEU A 117 4.29 -9.18 0.46
N ARG A 118 5.26 -9.28 1.38
CA ARG A 118 6.00 -10.50 1.68
C ARG A 118 5.56 -11.07 3.03
N LEU A 119 5.36 -12.38 3.08
CA LEU A 119 4.96 -13.10 4.29
C LEU A 119 6.12 -13.96 4.79
N PHE A 120 6.48 -13.81 6.05
CA PHE A 120 7.57 -14.57 6.67
C PHE A 120 7.05 -15.47 7.78
N ALA A 121 7.40 -16.76 7.75
CA ALA A 121 7.15 -17.70 8.83
C ALA A 121 8.49 -18.20 9.36
N ASN A 122 8.73 -18.07 10.67
CA ASN A 122 10.01 -18.40 11.31
C ASN A 122 11.21 -17.78 10.55
N GLY A 123 11.09 -16.49 10.20
CA GLY A 123 12.09 -15.77 9.40
C GLY A 123 12.27 -16.21 7.95
N GLN A 124 11.55 -17.23 7.47
CA GLN A 124 11.60 -17.70 6.08
C GLN A 124 10.46 -17.10 5.26
N LEU A 125 10.77 -16.68 4.04
CA LEU A 125 9.77 -16.15 3.10
C LEU A 125 8.87 -17.28 2.60
N VAL A 126 7.57 -17.19 2.90
CA VAL A 126 6.56 -18.20 2.52
C VAL A 126 5.53 -17.69 1.52
N GLY A 127 5.52 -16.39 1.21
CA GLY A 127 4.61 -15.82 0.22
C GLY A 127 5.03 -14.43 -0.23
N ARG A 128 4.66 -14.10 -1.47
CA ARG A 128 4.87 -12.79 -2.12
C ARG A 128 3.62 -12.45 -2.92
N TYR A 129 3.09 -11.25 -2.72
CA TYR A 129 1.87 -10.82 -3.38
C TYR A 129 2.00 -9.38 -3.85
N ILE A 130 1.49 -9.11 -5.05
CA ILE A 130 1.43 -7.75 -5.58
C ILE A 130 0.24 -7.03 -4.95
N SER A 131 0.46 -5.77 -4.61
CA SER A 131 -0.52 -4.91 -3.98
C SER A 131 -0.39 -3.47 -4.44
N VAL A 132 -1.42 -2.69 -4.15
CA VAL A 132 -1.45 -1.24 -4.32
C VAL A 132 -1.80 -0.57 -2.99
N SER A 133 -1.38 0.67 -2.83
CA SER A 133 -1.78 1.52 -1.71
C SER A 133 -1.86 2.97 -2.15
N GLY A 134 -2.95 3.63 -1.77
CA GLY A 134 -3.27 4.94 -2.33
C GLY A 134 -3.77 4.83 -3.78
N ARG A 135 -4.03 5.98 -4.39
CA ARG A 135 -4.39 6.12 -5.81
C ARG A 135 -3.24 6.76 -6.57
N ALA A 136 -3.20 6.61 -7.88
CA ALA A 136 -2.10 7.12 -8.71
C ALA A 136 -1.84 8.62 -8.48
N TYR A 137 -2.91 9.41 -8.34
CA TYR A 137 -2.85 10.87 -8.14
C TYR A 137 -2.67 11.32 -6.68
N THR A 138 -2.51 10.39 -5.72
CA THR A 138 -2.43 10.70 -4.27
C THR A 138 -1.11 10.29 -3.63
N GLN A 139 -0.20 9.72 -4.41
CA GLN A 139 1.07 9.16 -3.92
C GLN A 139 1.96 10.17 -3.19
N THR A 140 1.90 11.45 -3.57
CA THR A 140 2.70 12.54 -2.98
C THR A 140 1.98 13.31 -1.87
N ARG A 141 0.72 12.96 -1.56
CA ARG A 141 -0.04 13.62 -0.50
C ARG A 141 0.48 13.18 0.87
N ASP A 142 0.14 13.96 1.89
CA ASP A 142 0.52 13.68 3.28
C ASP A 142 -0.03 12.32 3.73
N ARG A 143 0.89 11.36 3.93
CA ARG A 143 0.60 9.98 4.34
C ARG A 143 0.21 9.88 5.81
N ASN A 144 0.51 10.89 6.64
CA ASN A 144 0.17 10.88 8.07
C ASN A 144 -1.18 11.49 8.39
N ARG A 145 -1.84 12.14 7.42
CA ARG A 145 -3.15 12.76 7.58
C ARG A 145 -4.27 11.90 7.02
N SER A 146 -5.36 11.77 7.77
CA SER A 146 -6.59 11.09 7.30
C SER A 146 -7.26 11.85 6.16
N GLY A 147 -8.00 11.13 5.31
CA GLY A 147 -8.76 11.71 4.21
C GLY A 147 -7.92 12.20 3.02
N THR A 148 -6.61 11.92 2.99
CA THR A 148 -5.75 12.30 1.85
C THR A 148 -5.77 11.28 0.73
N GLU A 149 -6.31 10.08 0.95
CA GLU A 149 -6.21 8.91 0.06
C GLU A 149 -4.76 8.54 -0.28
N ALA A 150 -3.77 9.11 0.43
CA ALA A 150 -2.37 8.79 0.25
C ALA A 150 -2.11 7.34 0.71
N PRO A 151 -1.05 6.68 0.19
CA PRO A 151 -0.59 5.40 0.71
C PRO A 151 -0.43 5.43 2.23
N LEU A 152 -0.62 4.29 2.90
CA LEU A 152 -0.33 4.20 4.34
C LEU A 152 1.10 4.68 4.67
N PRO A 153 1.34 5.35 5.82
CA PRO A 153 2.66 5.83 6.21
C PRO A 153 3.65 4.69 6.49
N ASP A 154 4.95 4.98 6.46
CA ASP A 154 5.97 3.98 6.80
C ASP A 154 5.97 3.68 8.30
N GLY A 155 6.37 2.48 8.64
CA GLY A 155 6.57 2.05 10.02
C GLY A 155 5.95 0.69 10.32
N ARG A 156 5.94 0.35 11.61
CA ARG A 156 5.40 -0.91 12.10
C ARG A 156 3.92 -0.80 12.41
N TYR A 157 3.18 -1.83 11.98
CA TYR A 157 1.78 -2.00 12.25
C TYR A 157 1.54 -3.30 13.00
N LYS A 158 0.64 -3.27 13.99
CA LYS A 158 0.06 -4.48 14.57
C LYS A 158 -0.95 -5.06 13.60
N VAL A 159 -0.87 -6.36 13.35
CA VAL A 159 -1.80 -7.09 12.47
C VAL A 159 -2.88 -7.72 13.33
N ALA A 160 -4.15 -7.61 12.92
CA ALA A 160 -5.24 -8.29 13.59
C ALA A 160 -5.15 -9.82 13.40
N THR A 161 -5.77 -10.56 14.30
CA THR A 161 -5.84 -12.04 14.23
C THR A 161 -7.10 -12.53 13.50
N ALA A 162 -8.02 -11.64 13.16
CA ALA A 162 -9.27 -12.00 12.49
C ALA A 162 -9.66 -10.91 11.50
N THR A 163 -10.40 -11.31 10.48
CA THR A 163 -11.00 -10.37 9.53
C THR A 163 -12.28 -9.77 10.08
N THR A 164 -12.58 -8.56 9.64
CA THR A 164 -13.90 -7.92 9.77
C THR A 164 -14.47 -7.69 8.38
N ARG A 165 -15.75 -7.31 8.29
CA ARG A 165 -16.28 -6.72 7.06
C ARG A 165 -15.63 -5.34 6.86
N GLY A 166 -15.33 -4.97 5.61
CA GLY A 166 -14.86 -3.63 5.29
C GLY A 166 -15.93 -2.58 5.58
N SER A 167 -15.52 -1.41 6.09
CA SER A 167 -16.41 -0.27 6.37
C SER A 167 -16.72 0.60 5.14
N ILE A 168 -16.08 0.33 4.01
CA ILE A 168 -16.16 1.07 2.76
C ILE A 168 -16.22 0.09 1.58
N ALA A 169 -16.79 0.52 0.45
CA ALA A 169 -17.00 -0.35 -0.71
C ALA A 169 -15.68 -0.95 -1.24
N GLU A 170 -14.57 -0.17 -1.23
CA GLU A 170 -13.24 -0.63 -1.65
C GLU A 170 -12.71 -1.80 -0.80
N ALA A 171 -13.06 -1.86 0.49
CA ALA A 171 -12.57 -2.86 1.43
C ALA A 171 -13.30 -4.22 1.33
N GLY A 172 -14.46 -4.26 0.67
CA GLY A 172 -15.20 -5.48 0.40
C GLY A 172 -15.67 -6.25 1.64
N ASP A 173 -15.86 -7.56 1.47
CA ASP A 173 -16.43 -8.47 2.47
C ASP A 173 -15.41 -9.00 3.48
N ARG A 174 -14.12 -9.03 3.11
CA ARG A 174 -13.03 -9.52 3.96
C ARG A 174 -11.95 -8.46 4.07
N PHE A 175 -11.84 -7.88 5.26
CA PHE A 175 -10.87 -6.86 5.59
C PHE A 175 -10.04 -7.31 6.78
N LEU A 176 -8.72 -7.28 6.69
CA LEU A 176 -7.81 -7.58 7.79
C LEU A 176 -7.27 -6.28 8.38
N PRO A 177 -7.75 -5.84 9.54
CA PRO A 177 -7.29 -4.59 10.13
C PRO A 177 -5.80 -4.60 10.47
N ILE A 178 -5.14 -3.46 10.26
CA ILE A 178 -3.80 -3.18 10.77
C ILE A 178 -3.82 -1.87 11.55
N ARG A 179 -3.05 -1.79 12.63
CA ARG A 179 -2.99 -0.59 13.48
C ARG A 179 -1.56 -0.06 13.58
N PRO A 180 -1.31 1.24 13.32
CA PRO A 180 -0.01 1.84 13.54
C PRO A 180 0.50 1.61 14.98
N LEU A 181 1.78 1.28 15.11
CA LEU A 181 2.50 1.26 16.39
C LEU A 181 3.30 2.55 16.63
N PHE A 182 2.98 3.59 15.87
CA PHE A 182 3.60 4.91 15.91
C PHE A 182 2.50 5.98 15.85
N SER A 183 2.86 7.23 16.18
CA SER A 183 1.92 8.36 16.13
C SER A 183 1.63 8.75 14.69
N THR A 184 0.35 8.75 14.32
CA THR A 184 -0.12 9.19 13.00
C THR A 184 -1.60 9.55 13.09
N GLY A 185 -2.06 10.43 12.21
CA GLY A 185 -3.48 10.77 12.10
C GLY A 185 -4.29 9.73 11.32
N ARG A 186 -3.67 8.64 10.86
CA ARG A 186 -4.31 7.58 10.07
C ARG A 186 -4.98 6.52 10.95
N SER A 187 -6.17 6.10 10.52
CA SER A 187 -6.94 5.00 11.12
C SER A 187 -7.63 4.20 10.01
N ALA A 188 -8.40 3.17 10.39
CA ALA A 188 -9.17 2.32 9.47
C ALA A 188 -8.34 1.70 8.32
N LEU A 189 -7.06 1.40 8.58
CA LEU A 189 -6.16 0.76 7.63
C LEU A 189 -6.29 -0.76 7.72
N GLY A 190 -6.08 -1.44 6.60
CA GLY A 190 -6.11 -2.89 6.54
C GLY A 190 -5.63 -3.46 5.23
N ILE A 191 -5.63 -4.79 5.17
CA ILE A 191 -5.34 -5.58 3.98
C ILE A 191 -6.66 -6.14 3.44
N HIS A 192 -6.92 -5.93 2.15
CA HIS A 192 -8.12 -6.45 1.48
C HIS A 192 -7.83 -6.72 -0.01
N TYR A 193 -8.85 -7.10 -0.76
CA TYR A 193 -8.82 -7.21 -2.22
C TYR A 193 -9.43 -5.94 -2.82
N ASP A 194 -8.81 -5.40 -3.87
CA ASP A 194 -9.37 -4.28 -4.63
C ASP A 194 -10.10 -4.77 -5.89
N PRO A 195 -11.46 -4.70 -5.93
CA PRO A 195 -12.23 -5.08 -7.09
C PRO A 195 -12.09 -4.14 -8.29
N SER A 196 -11.49 -2.97 -8.11
CA SER A 196 -11.23 -1.98 -9.16
C SER A 196 -9.83 -2.11 -9.77
N PHE A 197 -8.98 -2.99 -9.25
CA PHE A 197 -7.61 -3.13 -9.73
C PHE A 197 -7.54 -3.32 -11.25
N ASN A 198 -6.76 -2.46 -11.92
CA ASN A 198 -6.60 -2.40 -13.39
C ASN A 198 -7.89 -2.15 -14.18
N LYS A 199 -8.96 -1.67 -13.55
CA LYS A 199 -10.18 -1.27 -14.25
C LYS A 199 -10.15 0.23 -14.50
N ASN A 200 -10.31 0.61 -15.77
CA ASN A 200 -10.40 2.02 -16.15
C ASN A 200 -11.81 2.58 -15.85
N ASN A 201 -12.17 2.60 -14.57
CA ASN A 201 -13.46 3.07 -14.05
C ASN A 201 -13.32 4.26 -13.09
N GLY A 202 -12.11 4.82 -12.95
CA GLY A 202 -11.80 5.93 -12.04
C GLY A 202 -11.53 5.52 -10.59
N GLU A 203 -11.70 4.25 -10.23
CA GLU A 203 -11.62 3.78 -8.85
C GLU A 203 -10.40 2.93 -8.53
N ASP A 204 -9.46 2.74 -9.47
CA ASP A 204 -8.25 1.91 -9.31
C ASP A 204 -7.34 2.40 -8.18
N GLY A 205 -6.97 1.50 -7.27
CA GLY A 205 -6.20 1.81 -6.05
C GLY A 205 -7.09 1.92 -4.81
N THR A 206 -6.53 2.47 -3.73
CA THR A 206 -7.23 2.54 -2.42
C THR A 206 -7.16 3.93 -1.80
N SER A 207 -7.94 4.14 -0.74
CA SER A 207 -7.79 5.29 0.15
C SER A 207 -6.59 5.16 1.12
N GLY A 208 -5.61 4.30 0.79
CA GLY A 208 -4.37 4.06 1.51
C GLY A 208 -4.29 2.74 2.27
N CYS A 209 -5.28 1.86 2.15
CA CYS A 209 -5.16 0.46 2.56
C CYS A 209 -4.13 -0.29 1.71
N VAL A 210 -3.77 -1.51 2.11
CA VAL A 210 -3.00 -2.44 1.28
C VAL A 210 -3.99 -3.33 0.53
N ALA A 211 -4.18 -3.08 -0.76
CA ALA A 211 -5.06 -3.89 -1.57
C ALA A 211 -4.30 -4.88 -2.42
N LEU A 212 -4.69 -6.15 -2.34
CA LEU A 212 -4.25 -7.22 -3.22
C LEU A 212 -5.03 -7.17 -4.54
N THR A 213 -4.37 -7.64 -5.59
CA THR A 213 -4.89 -7.55 -6.96
C THR A 213 -6.03 -8.53 -7.28
N ASN A 214 -6.20 -9.57 -6.47
CA ASN A 214 -7.22 -10.60 -6.67
C ASN A 214 -7.67 -11.24 -5.34
N ARG A 215 -8.82 -11.92 -5.36
CA ARG A 215 -9.41 -12.56 -4.18
C ARG A 215 -8.62 -13.78 -3.67
N GLN A 216 -7.90 -14.47 -4.56
CA GLN A 216 -7.14 -15.67 -4.21
C GLN A 216 -5.94 -15.30 -3.35
N ASP A 217 -5.18 -14.27 -3.73
CA ASP A 217 -4.07 -13.73 -2.94
C ASP A 217 -4.55 -13.32 -1.54
N LEU A 218 -5.71 -12.66 -1.45
CA LEU A 218 -6.29 -12.33 -0.15
C LEU A 218 -6.57 -13.57 0.69
N SER A 219 -7.18 -14.61 0.11
CA SER A 219 -7.41 -15.86 0.84
C SER A 219 -6.09 -16.43 1.38
N GLN A 220 -5.02 -16.45 0.58
CA GLN A 220 -3.72 -16.98 1.00
C GLN A 220 -3.05 -16.14 2.10
N VAL A 221 -3.17 -14.80 2.03
CA VAL A 221 -2.69 -13.91 3.10
C VAL A 221 -3.48 -14.15 4.40
N LEU A 222 -4.79 -14.33 4.32
CA LEU A 222 -5.64 -14.61 5.48
C LEU A 222 -5.33 -15.97 6.09
N ASP A 223 -5.11 -17.00 5.26
CA ASP A 223 -4.69 -18.32 5.72
C ASP A 223 -3.35 -18.24 6.46
N TYR A 224 -2.38 -17.51 5.91
CA TYR A 224 -1.11 -17.24 6.58
C TYR A 224 -1.32 -16.55 7.95
N VAL A 225 -2.19 -15.53 8.03
CA VAL A 225 -2.47 -14.83 9.29
C VAL A 225 -3.12 -15.76 10.32
N ASN A 226 -4.03 -16.62 9.88
CA ASN A 226 -4.69 -17.61 10.74
C ASN A 226 -3.71 -18.66 11.26
N THR A 227 -2.83 -19.17 10.40
CA THR A 227 -1.85 -20.21 10.74
C THR A 227 -0.70 -19.68 11.58
N TYR A 228 -0.08 -18.57 11.16
CA TYR A 228 1.20 -18.12 11.71
C TYR A 228 1.09 -16.95 12.68
N ARG A 229 -0.06 -16.27 12.76
CA ARG A 229 -0.31 -15.16 13.69
C ARG A 229 0.84 -14.12 13.66
N PRO A 230 1.09 -13.48 12.51
CA PRO A 230 2.20 -12.54 12.37
C PRO A 230 2.13 -11.43 13.41
N GLN A 231 3.28 -11.08 13.99
CA GLN A 231 3.36 -10.11 15.06
C GLN A 231 3.15 -8.68 14.53
N PHE A 232 3.73 -8.37 13.37
CA PHE A 232 3.67 -7.05 12.76
C PHE A 232 3.74 -7.10 11.23
N LEU A 233 3.36 -5.99 10.63
CA LEU A 233 3.66 -5.60 9.25
C LEU A 233 4.64 -4.42 9.29
N GLU A 234 5.79 -4.57 8.66
CA GLU A 234 6.74 -3.48 8.43
C GLU A 234 6.46 -2.84 7.07
N VAL A 235 6.21 -1.53 7.06
CA VAL A 235 5.95 -0.76 5.83
C VAL A 235 7.14 0.13 5.52
N ALA A 236 7.70 -0.04 4.33
CA ALA A 236 8.78 0.80 3.81
C ALA A 236 8.52 1.10 2.33
N ILE A 237 7.70 2.11 2.04
CA ILE A 237 7.21 2.44 0.69
C ILE A 237 7.60 3.84 0.21
N ARG A 238 8.74 4.34 0.69
CA ARG A 238 9.31 5.65 0.32
C ARG A 238 9.55 5.80 -1.16
#